data_AF-A0A2V9JNW7-F1
#
_entry.id   AF-A0A2V9JNW7-F1
#
_cell.length_a   1.000
_cell.length_b   1.000
_cell.length_c   1.000
_cell.angle_alpha   90.00
_cell.angle_beta   90.00
_cell.angle_gamma   90.00
#
_symmetry.space_group_name_H-M   'P 1'
#
loop_
_entity.id
_entity.type
_entity.pdbx_description
1 polymer ?
#
loop_
_entity_poly.entity_id
_entity_poly.type
_entity_poly.pdbx_seq_one_letter_code
_entity_poly.pdbx_strand_id
1 'polypeptide(L)' 'MDFPPADTRWEHRLVTPPWAGLLATAGNVVFGGTSEGNFFALDARTGKHLWRFPAGGQIIANPIS' A
#
# COMPACT_ATOMS: atom_id res chain seq x y z
N MET A 1 -7.88 7.26 -17.95
CA MET A 1 -7.40 8.65 -17.87
C MET A 1 -7.31 8.97 -16.40
N ASP A 2 -6.11 9.24 -15.89
CA ASP A 2 -5.87 9.33 -14.45
C ASP A 2 -5.33 10.72 -14.14
N PHE A 3 -6.20 11.55 -13.57
CA PHE A 3 -5.81 12.83 -13.01
C PHE A 3 -6.03 12.72 -11.51
N PRO A 4 -4.96 12.70 -10.70
CA PRO A 4 -5.11 12.80 -9.27
C PRO A 4 -5.96 14.04 -8.93
N PRO A 5 -6.89 13.96 -7.97
CA PRO A 5 -7.56 15.13 -7.43
C PRO A 5 -6.54 16.22 -7.08
N ALA A 6 -6.93 17.49 -7.20
CA ALA A 6 -6.04 18.64 -7.01
C ALA A 6 -5.30 18.66 -5.65
N ASP A 7 -5.77 17.93 -4.64
CA ASP A 7 -5.16 17.81 -3.31
C ASP A 7 -4.49 16.44 -3.05
N THR A 8 -4.05 15.74 -4.10
CA THR A 8 -3.31 14.48 -3.95
C THR A 8 -1.93 14.75 -3.37
N ARG A 9 -1.63 14.17 -2.21
CA ARG A 9 -0.34 14.36 -1.51
C ARG A 9 0.78 13.51 -2.09
N TRP A 10 0.47 12.29 -2.47
CA TRP A 10 1.41 11.36 -3.09
C TRP A 10 0.65 10.21 -3.75
N GLU A 11 1.33 9.51 -4.65
CA GLU A 11 0.84 8.28 -5.27
C GLU A 11 1.86 7.16 -5.05
N HIS A 12 1.37 5.95 -4.78
CA HIS A 12 2.18 4.74 -4.77
C HIS A 12 1.66 3.79 -5.84
N ARG A 13 2.42 3.65 -6.93
CA ARG A 13 2.02 2.83 -8.06
C ARG A 13 2.37 1.37 -7.81
N LEU A 14 1.34 0.53 -7.84
CA LEU A 14 1.49 -0.93 -7.82
C LEU A 14 1.58 -1.46 -9.25
N VAL A 15 2.33 -2.54 -9.43
CA VAL A 15 2.53 -3.17 -10.74
C VAL A 15 1.22 -3.80 -11.23
N THR A 16 0.63 -4.63 -10.39
CA THR A 16 -0.68 -5.25 -10.63
C THR A 16 -1.73 -4.59 -9.72
N PRO A 17 -2.97 -4.38 -10.19
CA PRO A 17 -4.08 -3.99 -9.32
C PRO A 17 -4.17 -4.93 -8.10
N PRO A 18 -4.16 -4.39 -6.88
CA PRO A 18 -4.22 -5.20 -5.67
C PRO A 18 -5.64 -5.74 -5.47
N TRP A 19 -5.73 -6.92 -4.88
CA TRP A 19 -7.00 -7.46 -4.36
C TRP A 19 -7.20 -7.10 -2.89
N ALA A 20 -6.11 -7.02 -2.13
CA ALA A 20 -6.13 -6.55 -0.75
C ALA A 20 -6.38 -5.03 -0.66
N GLY A 21 -7.08 -4.62 0.38
CA GLY A 21 -7.21 -3.22 0.79
C GLY A 21 -5.98 -2.69 1.51
N LEU A 22 -6.13 -1.47 2.05
CA LEU A 22 -5.10 -0.78 2.83
C LEU A 22 -5.52 -0.65 4.30
N LEU A 23 -4.56 -0.67 5.21
CA LEU A 23 -4.75 -0.34 6.62
C LEU A 23 -3.91 0.89 6.98
N ALA A 24 -4.57 1.97 7.42
CA ALA A 24 -3.92 3.14 7.97
C ALA A 24 -3.91 3.08 9.49
N THR A 25 -2.84 3.59 10.12
CA THR A 25 -2.67 3.55 11.58
C THR A 25 -2.40 4.94 12.16
N ALA A 26 -2.66 5.11 13.46
CA ALA A 26 -2.31 6.34 14.19
C ALA A 26 -0.78 6.60 14.25
N GLY A 27 0.04 5.58 13.98
CA GLY A 27 1.50 5.66 13.94
C GLY A 27 2.08 6.25 12.65
N ASN A 28 1.26 6.86 11.78
CA ASN A 28 1.68 7.42 10.49
C ASN A 28 2.20 6.37 9.48
N VAL A 29 1.65 5.15 9.53
CA VAL A 29 2.01 4.05 8.63
C VAL A 29 0.76 3.53 7.92
N VAL A 30 0.88 3.30 6.61
CA VAL A 30 -0.10 2.60 5.78
C VAL A 30 0.47 1.24 5.39
N PHE A 31 -0.28 0.17 5.64
CA PHE A 31 0.05 -1.20 5.23
C PHE A 31 -0.81 -1.64 4.05
N GLY A 32 -0.24 -2.48 3.20
CA GLY A 32 -0.94 -3.08 2.07
C GLY A 32 -0.26 -4.34 1.56
N GLY A 33 -1.00 -5.09 0.74
CA GLY A 33 -0.52 -6.28 0.05
C GLY A 33 -0.55 -6.11 -1.46
N THR A 34 0.41 -6.70 -2.16
CA THR A 34 0.45 -6.72 -3.62
C THR A 34 0.12 -8.09 -4.20
N SER A 35 -0.26 -8.13 -5.48
CA SER A 35 -0.54 -9.38 -6.16
C SER A 35 0.74 -10.22 -6.42
N GLU A 36 1.91 -9.57 -6.36
CA GLU A 36 3.24 -10.21 -6.42
C GLU A 36 3.68 -10.77 -5.06
N GLY A 37 2.83 -10.69 -4.04
CA GLY A 37 3.08 -11.26 -2.73
C GLY A 37 4.01 -10.44 -1.84
N ASN A 38 4.05 -9.12 -2.05
CA ASN A 38 4.74 -8.23 -1.11
C ASN A 38 3.75 -7.69 -0.09
N PHE A 39 3.99 -7.92 1.19
CA PHE A 39 3.39 -7.13 2.25
C PHE A 39 4.28 -5.92 2.50
N PHE A 40 3.74 -4.70 2.47
CA PHE A 40 4.53 -3.48 2.49
C PHE A 40 3.97 -2.47 3.49
N ALA A 41 4.84 -1.54 3.88
CA ALA A 41 4.48 -0.36 4.67
C ALA A 41 5.01 0.92 4.03
N LEU A 42 4.18 1.95 4.05
CA LEU A 42 4.49 3.29 3.58
C LEU A 42 4.36 4.29 4.73
N ASP A 43 5.17 5.33 4.71
CA ASP A 43 4.94 6.52 5.50
C ASP A 43 3.68 7.23 4.97
N ALA A 44 2.68 7.42 5.84
CA ALA A 44 1.36 7.91 5.41
C ALA A 44 1.38 9.36 4.91
N ARG A 45 2.37 10.17 5.31
CA ARG A 45 2.50 11.58 4.93
C ARG A 45 3.15 11.76 3.58
N THR A 46 4.10 10.90 3.25
CA THR A 46 5.00 11.08 2.11
C THR A 46 4.85 10.01 1.04
N GLY A 47 4.22 8.88 1.34
CA GLY A 47 4.18 7.71 0.45
C GLY A 47 5.52 6.97 0.35
N LYS A 48 6.51 7.36 1.15
CA LYS A 48 7.84 6.74 1.14
C LYS A 48 7.73 5.30 1.61
N HIS A 49 8.33 4.40 0.85
CA HIS A 49 8.46 2.99 1.23
C HIS A 49 9.30 2.87 2.51
N LEU A 50 8.72 2.28 3.56
CA LEU A 50 9.40 2.04 4.84
C LEU A 50 10.02 0.64 4.87
N TRP A 51 9.24 -0.38 4.52
CA TRP A 51 9.71 -1.76 4.42
C TRP A 51 8.77 -2.65 3.58
N ARG A 52 9.28 -3.81 3.18
CA ARG A 52 8.51 -4.90 2.56
C ARG A 52 8.93 -6.27 3.07
N PHE A 53 7.99 -7.21 3.04
CA PHE A 53 8.21 -8.64 3.28
C PHE A 53 7.66 -9.45 2.10
N PRO A 54 8.48 -10.29 1.45
CA PRO A 54 8.02 -11.19 0.40
C PRO A 54 7.33 -12.41 1.03
N ALA A 55 6.00 -12.42 1.01
CA ALA A 55 5.17 -13.51 1.52
C ALA A 55 5.11 -14.74 0.60
N GLY A 56 5.65 -14.64 -0.62
CA GLY A 56 5.80 -15.76 -1.56
C GLY A 56 4.55 -16.13 -2.35
N GLY A 57 3.42 -15.44 -2.12
CA GLY A 57 2.18 -15.64 -2.86
C GLY A 57 1.27 -14.41 -2.76
N GLN A 58 0.27 -14.35 -3.65
CA GLN A 58 -0.65 -13.22 -3.76
C GLN A 58 -1.29 -12.87 -2.41
N ILE A 59 -1.27 -11.58 -2.03
CA ILE A 59 -1.97 -11.12 -0.83
C ILE A 59 -3.34 -10.58 -1.24
N ILE A 60 -4.39 -11.29 -0.83
CA ILE A 60 -5.79 -10.94 -1.12
C ILE A 60 -6.58 -10.52 0.11
N ALA A 61 -6.11 -10.88 1.31
CA ALA A 61 -6.76 -10.52 2.56
C ALA A 61 -6.41 -9.09 2.97
N ASN A 62 -7.38 -8.41 3.60
CA ASN A 62 -7.17 -7.06 4.13
C ASN A 62 -6.32 -7.12 5.41
N PRO A 63 -5.32 -6.24 5.58
CA PRO A 63 -4.63 -6.09 6.86
C PRO A 63 -5.60 -5.54 7.94
N ILE A 64 -5.43 -5.96 9.19
CA ILE A 64 -6.25 -5.53 10.33
C ILE A 64 -5.39 -5.02 11.50
N SER A 65 -5.98 -4.23 12.40
CA SER A 65 -5.41 -3.75 13.66
C SER A 65 -6.24 -4.16 14.86
#